data_AF-A0A2G0CB23-F1
#
_entry.id   AF-A0A2G0CB23-F1
#
_cell.length_a   1.000
_cell.length_b   1.000
_cell.length_c   1.000
_cell.angle_alpha   90.00
_cell.angle_beta   90.00
_cell.angle_gamma   90.00
#
_symmetry.space_group_name_H-M   'P 1'
#
loop_
_entity.id
_entity.type
_entity.pdbx_description
1 polymer ?
#
loop_
_entity_poly.entity_id
_entity_poly.type
_entity_poly.pdbx_seq_one_letter_code
_entity_poly.pdbx_strand_id
1 'polypeptide(L)'
;MPRDPARPRPDLPPTPGDQRLALAGWLGVIAHFTVVLLAYGELPERIPLHFDLFGMPDRYGDKVHIWWLVGLGLLLQVGSYWAARHPHTFNYPRRITHENARRQYRNAIRMVRAVTAVTVWAFVYITSATVRVALGQQDGLGAWFTPLFLLAVFGTLAVFAYRAVRDT
;
A
#
# COMPACT_ATOMS: atom_id res chain seq x y z
N MET A 1 16.71 18.62 -6.17
CA MET A 1 17.54 18.67 -7.39
C MET A 1 16.65 18.59 -8.61
N PRO A 2 16.90 19.36 -9.68
CA PRO A 2 16.17 19.26 -10.95
C PRO A 2 16.24 17.84 -11.55
N ARG A 3 15.20 17.41 -12.26
CA ARG A 3 15.18 16.10 -12.96
C ARG A 3 16.08 16.17 -14.19
N ASP A 4 17.22 15.50 -14.15
CA ASP A 4 18.13 15.37 -15.29
C ASP A 4 17.50 14.52 -16.41
N PRO A 5 17.24 15.07 -17.61
CA PRO A 5 16.64 14.34 -18.72
C PRO A 5 17.54 13.22 -19.27
N ALA A 6 18.85 13.27 -18.98
CA ALA A 6 19.84 12.30 -19.45
C ALA A 6 20.07 11.11 -18.49
N ARG A 7 19.16 10.87 -17.53
CA ARG A 7 19.28 9.75 -16.59
C ARG A 7 19.45 8.41 -17.32
N PRO A 8 20.41 7.56 -16.90
CA PRO A 8 20.59 6.22 -17.46
C PRO A 8 19.30 5.40 -17.37
N ARG A 9 19.03 4.60 -18.41
CA ARG A 9 17.87 3.70 -18.51
C ARG A 9 18.35 2.26 -18.76
N PRO A 10 19.01 1.64 -17.77
CA PRO A 10 19.46 0.26 -17.94
C PRO A 10 18.26 -0.68 -18.03
N ASP A 11 18.42 -1.79 -18.75
CA ASP A 11 17.48 -2.90 -18.64
C ASP A 11 17.47 -3.44 -17.19
N LEU A 12 16.26 -3.70 -16.69
CA LEU A 12 15.95 -4.01 -15.31
C LEU A 12 14.95 -5.18 -15.24
N PRO A 13 15.37 -6.41 -15.56
CA PRO A 13 14.51 -7.57 -15.45
C PRO A 13 14.06 -7.78 -13.99
N PRO A 14 12.77 -8.12 -13.75
CA PRO A 14 12.27 -8.38 -12.40
C PRO A 14 13.04 -9.50 -11.69
N THR A 15 13.32 -9.32 -10.42
CA THR A 15 13.88 -10.38 -9.57
C THR A 15 12.81 -11.15 -8.81
N PRO A 16 13.12 -12.35 -8.29
CA PRO A 16 12.20 -13.06 -7.38
C PRO A 16 11.75 -12.21 -6.19
N GLY A 17 12.64 -11.38 -5.63
CA GLY A 17 12.28 -10.43 -4.56
C GLY A 17 11.23 -9.40 -4.99
N ASP A 18 11.33 -8.90 -6.22
CA ASP A 18 10.37 -7.93 -6.77
C ASP A 18 9.01 -8.61 -7.02
N GLN A 19 9.04 -9.86 -7.49
CA GLN A 19 7.85 -10.67 -7.76
C GLN A 19 7.12 -11.04 -6.47
N ARG A 20 7.83 -11.39 -5.39
CA ARG A 20 7.21 -11.67 -4.09
C ARG A 20 6.43 -10.49 -3.54
N LEU A 21 6.98 -9.27 -3.63
CA LEU A 21 6.27 -8.06 -3.19
C LEU A 21 5.03 -7.78 -4.06
N ALA A 22 5.16 -7.95 -5.38
CA ALA A 22 4.03 -7.78 -6.28
C ALA A 22 2.93 -8.83 -6.01
N LEU A 23 3.31 -10.08 -5.78
CA LEU A 23 2.39 -11.16 -5.43
C LEU A 23 1.67 -10.87 -4.10
N ALA A 24 2.40 -10.42 -3.07
CA ALA A 24 1.81 -10.07 -1.78
C ALA A 24 0.75 -8.97 -1.90
N GLY A 25 0.97 -7.97 -2.75
CA GLY A 25 -0.02 -6.93 -3.05
C GLY A 25 -1.25 -7.48 -3.78
N TRP A 26 -1.07 -8.34 -4.81
CA TRP A 26 -2.18 -8.96 -5.52
C TRP A 26 -2.99 -9.91 -4.65
N LEU A 27 -2.35 -10.69 -3.78
CA LEU A 27 -3.03 -11.52 -2.79
C LEU A 27 -3.86 -10.66 -1.82
N GLY A 28 -3.35 -9.50 -1.41
CA GLY A 28 -4.10 -8.54 -0.62
C GLY A 28 -5.35 -8.03 -1.34
N VAL A 29 -5.25 -7.67 -2.63
CA VAL A 29 -6.41 -7.23 -3.44
C VAL A 29 -7.47 -8.33 -3.55
N ILE A 30 -7.04 -9.57 -3.82
CA ILE A 30 -7.96 -10.72 -3.89
C ILE A 30 -8.64 -10.95 -2.55
N ALA A 31 -7.87 -10.97 -1.46
CA ALA A 31 -8.41 -11.12 -0.10
C ALA A 31 -9.40 -10.01 0.22
N HIS A 32 -9.12 -8.77 -0.17
CA HIS A 32 -9.99 -7.63 0.05
C HIS A 32 -11.35 -7.80 -0.64
N PHE A 33 -11.31 -8.19 -1.92
CA PHE A 33 -12.51 -8.48 -2.69
C PHE A 33 -13.31 -9.62 -2.07
N THR A 34 -12.64 -10.69 -1.65
CA THR A 34 -13.26 -11.84 -0.98
C THR A 34 -13.96 -11.46 0.33
N VAL A 35 -13.33 -10.64 1.17
CA VAL A 35 -13.93 -10.17 2.44
C VAL A 35 -15.24 -9.45 2.16
N VAL A 36 -15.27 -8.53 1.20
CA VAL A 36 -16.49 -7.78 0.88
C VAL A 36 -17.55 -8.71 0.29
N LEU A 37 -17.20 -9.55 -0.68
CA LEU A 37 -18.16 -10.46 -1.32
C LEU A 37 -18.87 -11.37 -0.32
N LEU A 38 -18.12 -11.94 0.62
CA LEU A 38 -18.69 -12.87 1.61
C LEU A 38 -19.57 -12.18 2.64
N ALA A 39 -19.26 -10.92 2.99
CA ALA A 39 -19.99 -10.20 4.04
C ALA A 39 -21.13 -9.32 3.53
N TYR A 40 -21.11 -8.89 2.26
CA TYR A 40 -21.94 -7.78 1.77
C TYR A 40 -23.45 -7.99 1.99
N GLY A 41 -23.92 -9.24 1.84
CA GLY A 41 -25.34 -9.59 2.03
C GLY A 41 -25.85 -9.46 3.46
N GLU A 42 -24.95 -9.58 4.45
CA GLU A 42 -25.28 -9.52 5.88
C GLU A 42 -25.15 -8.10 6.44
N LEU A 43 -24.54 -7.17 5.69
CA LEU A 43 -24.32 -5.81 6.17
C LEU A 43 -25.63 -5.02 6.27
N PRO A 44 -25.85 -4.31 7.39
CA PRO A 44 -26.93 -3.33 7.49
C PRO A 44 -26.72 -2.20 6.47
N GLU A 45 -27.80 -1.47 6.15
CA GLU A 45 -27.72 -0.35 5.19
C GLU A 45 -26.73 0.74 5.61
N ARG A 46 -26.47 0.89 6.92
CA ARG A 46 -25.48 1.84 7.44
C ARG A 46 -24.32 1.14 8.12
N ILE A 47 -23.11 1.43 7.66
CA ILE A 47 -21.84 0.91 8.20
C ILE A 47 -20.89 2.07 8.56
N PRO A 48 -19.85 1.82 9.38
CA PRO A 48 -18.78 2.79 9.59
C PRO A 48 -18.07 3.18 8.29
N LEU A 49 -17.88 4.48 8.08
CA LEU A 49 -17.14 5.06 6.95
C LEU A 49 -15.82 5.72 7.35
N HIS A 50 -15.67 6.06 8.63
CA HIS A 50 -14.46 6.67 9.17
C HIS A 50 -14.28 6.22 10.62
N PHE A 51 -13.01 6.15 11.03
CA PHE A 51 -12.60 5.84 12.39
C PHE A 51 -11.65 6.93 12.86
N ASP A 52 -11.78 7.34 14.11
CA ASP A 52 -10.91 8.33 14.73
C ASP A 52 -9.49 7.78 15.02
N LEU A 53 -8.64 8.59 15.65
CA LEU A 53 -7.26 8.20 15.98
C LEU A 53 -7.19 7.05 17.00
N PHE A 54 -8.23 6.85 17.81
CA PHE A 54 -8.35 5.75 18.76
C PHE A 54 -8.94 4.48 18.12
N GLY A 55 -9.32 4.56 16.85
CA GLY A 55 -9.91 3.47 16.08
C GLY A 55 -11.41 3.32 16.29
N MET A 56 -12.10 4.31 16.86
CA MET A 56 -13.55 4.26 17.09
C MET A 56 -14.31 4.85 15.90
N PRO A 57 -15.47 4.29 15.50
CA PRO A 57 -16.24 4.80 14.38
C PRO A 57 -16.87 6.15 14.74
N ASP A 58 -16.53 7.19 13.97
CA ASP A 58 -17.03 8.57 14.18
C ASP A 58 -17.94 9.05 13.04
N ARG A 59 -18.06 8.25 11.96
CA ARG A 59 -18.94 8.53 10.81
C ARG A 59 -19.50 7.25 10.21
N TYR A 60 -20.79 7.28 9.85
CA TYR A 60 -21.53 6.17 9.25
C TYR A 60 -22.26 6.59 7.96
N GLY A 61 -22.45 5.66 7.04
CA GLY A 61 -23.19 5.87 5.80
C GLY A 61 -23.46 4.58 5.03
N ASP A 62 -23.88 4.71 3.78
CA ASP A 62 -24.39 3.59 2.97
C ASP A 62 -23.35 2.48 2.77
N LYS A 63 -23.78 1.21 2.93
CA LYS A 63 -22.90 0.03 2.81
C LYS A 63 -22.20 -0.10 1.47
N VAL A 64 -22.72 0.48 0.39
CA VAL A 64 -22.07 0.49 -0.93
C VAL A 64 -20.67 1.11 -0.86
N HIS A 65 -20.42 2.01 0.09
CA HIS A 65 -19.13 2.67 0.24
C HIS A 65 -17.99 1.72 0.64
N ILE A 66 -18.30 0.51 1.13
CA ILE A 66 -17.28 -0.50 1.44
C ILE A 66 -16.42 -0.86 0.21
N TRP A 67 -17.00 -0.74 -0.99
CA TRP A 67 -16.31 -0.99 -2.25
C TRP A 67 -15.26 0.07 -2.60
N TRP A 68 -15.34 1.28 -2.03
CA TRP A 68 -14.36 2.33 -2.32
C TRP A 68 -12.94 1.94 -1.90
N LEU A 69 -12.78 1.33 -0.72
CA LEU A 69 -11.47 0.87 -0.27
C LEU A 69 -10.94 -0.27 -1.16
N VAL A 70 -11.81 -1.14 -1.67
CA VAL A 70 -11.44 -2.19 -2.64
C VAL A 70 -10.93 -1.58 -3.93
N GLY A 71 -11.67 -0.60 -4.48
CA GLY A 71 -11.28 0.13 -5.68
C GLY A 71 -9.95 0.88 -5.50
N LEU A 72 -9.75 1.52 -4.35
CA LEU A 72 -8.51 2.21 -4.03
C LEU A 72 -7.34 1.23 -3.88
N GLY A 73 -7.55 0.07 -3.24
CA GLY A 73 -6.54 -0.99 -3.15
C GLY A 73 -6.10 -1.52 -4.51
N LEU A 74 -7.07 -1.78 -5.40
CA LEU A 74 -6.79 -2.17 -6.79
C LEU A 74 -6.03 -1.07 -7.55
N LEU A 75 -6.47 0.18 -7.41
CA LEU A 75 -5.82 1.33 -8.05
C LEU A 75 -4.36 1.47 -7.59
N LEU A 76 -4.08 1.36 -6.29
CA LEU A 76 -2.73 1.39 -5.75
C LEU A 76 -1.87 0.24 -6.31
N GLN A 77 -2.44 -0.96 -6.39
CA GLN A 77 -1.72 -2.13 -6.91
C GLN A 77 -1.38 -1.97 -8.40
N VAL A 78 -2.33 -1.55 -9.23
CA VAL A 78 -2.11 -1.27 -10.66
C VAL A 78 -1.15 -0.09 -10.84
N GLY A 79 -1.31 0.98 -10.05
CA GLY A 79 -0.44 2.14 -10.05
C GLY A 79 1.00 1.77 -9.71
N SER A 80 1.22 0.88 -8.74
CA SER A 80 2.56 0.38 -8.38
C SER A 80 3.23 -0.35 -9.55
N TYR A 81 2.46 -1.09 -10.34
CA TYR A 81 2.96 -1.81 -11.51
C TYR A 81 3.37 -0.83 -12.62
N TRP A 82 2.57 0.21 -12.87
CA TRP A 82 2.90 1.24 -13.86
C TRP A 82 4.09 2.10 -13.43
N ALA A 83 4.15 2.49 -12.15
CA ALA A 83 5.26 3.22 -11.57
C ALA A 83 6.58 2.43 -11.69
N ALA A 84 6.54 1.11 -11.51
CA ALA A 84 7.71 0.24 -11.63
C ALA A 84 8.32 0.21 -13.05
N ARG A 85 7.58 0.62 -14.09
CA ARG A 85 8.09 0.74 -15.47
C ARG A 85 8.86 2.02 -15.71
N HIS A 86 8.67 3.04 -14.87
CA HIS A 86 9.27 4.37 -15.04
C HIS A 86 10.08 4.82 -13.82
N PRO A 87 11.00 3.98 -13.27
CA PRO A 87 11.73 4.31 -12.03
C PRO A 87 12.60 5.56 -12.18
N HIS A 88 13.04 5.89 -13.39
CA HIS A 88 13.83 7.09 -13.67
C HIS A 88 13.09 8.41 -13.37
N THR A 89 11.76 8.39 -13.25
CA THR A 89 10.93 9.57 -12.92
C THR A 89 10.86 9.88 -11.42
N PHE A 90 11.28 8.94 -10.57
CA PHE A 90 11.21 9.08 -9.12
C PHE A 90 12.24 10.10 -8.60
N ASN A 91 12.00 10.53 -7.36
CA ASN A 91 12.92 11.35 -6.60
C ASN A 91 13.92 10.42 -5.89
N TYR A 92 15.21 10.74 -6.02
CA TYR A 92 16.31 9.97 -5.42
C TYR A 92 17.12 10.89 -4.50
N PRO A 93 17.58 10.38 -3.33
CA PRO A 93 18.36 11.17 -2.38
C PRO A 93 19.79 11.49 -2.89
N ARG A 94 20.26 10.75 -3.90
CA ARG A 94 21.56 10.94 -4.55
C ARG A 94 21.38 11.12 -6.05
N ARG A 95 22.38 11.73 -6.70
CA ARG A 95 22.44 11.82 -8.16
C ARG A 95 22.54 10.41 -8.75
N ILE A 96 21.76 10.16 -9.79
CA ILE A 96 21.79 8.89 -10.51
C ILE A 96 22.92 8.93 -11.55
N THR A 97 23.79 7.93 -11.48
CA THR A 97 24.92 7.70 -12.40
C THR A 97 24.77 6.35 -13.08
N HIS A 98 25.54 6.07 -14.13
CA HIS A 98 25.51 4.77 -14.81
C HIS A 98 25.84 3.60 -13.87
N GLU A 99 26.74 3.83 -12.91
CA GLU A 99 27.18 2.84 -11.93
C GLU A 99 26.07 2.49 -10.92
N ASN A 100 25.35 3.49 -10.41
CA ASN A 100 24.36 3.27 -9.33
C ASN A 100 22.91 3.07 -9.83
N ALA A 101 22.59 3.42 -11.09
CA ALA A 101 21.22 3.46 -11.59
C ALA A 101 20.45 2.15 -11.37
N ARG A 102 21.07 1.00 -11.70
CA ARG A 102 20.41 -0.31 -11.55
C ARG A 102 19.97 -0.58 -10.11
N ARG A 103 20.86 -0.30 -9.16
CA ARG A 103 20.60 -0.55 -7.74
C ARG A 103 19.58 0.43 -7.17
N GLN A 104 19.72 1.72 -7.46
CA GLN A 104 18.80 2.76 -7.00
C GLN A 104 17.38 2.55 -7.52
N TYR A 105 17.23 2.28 -8.82
CA TYR A 105 15.93 2.05 -9.43
C TYR A 105 15.26 0.80 -8.87
N ARG A 106 16.02 -0.29 -8.68
CA ARG A 106 15.51 -1.52 -8.07
C ARG A 106 15.06 -1.31 -6.63
N ASN A 107 15.84 -0.57 -5.85
CA ASN A 107 15.50 -0.23 -4.47
C ASN A 107 14.19 0.59 -4.43
N ALA A 108 14.04 1.58 -5.30
CA ALA A 108 12.84 2.41 -5.35
C ALA A 108 11.60 1.64 -5.85
N ILE A 109 11.74 0.75 -6.83
CA ILE A 109 10.64 -0.15 -7.26
C ILE A 109 10.18 -1.03 -6.10
N ARG A 110 11.11 -1.64 -5.37
CA ARG A 110 10.79 -2.47 -4.20
C ARG A 110 10.12 -1.66 -3.10
N MET A 111 10.57 -0.43 -2.86
CA MET A 111 9.95 0.48 -1.90
C MET A 111 8.49 0.75 -2.26
N VAL A 112 8.21 1.13 -3.51
CA VAL A 112 6.83 1.38 -3.98
C VAL A 112 5.98 0.13 -3.79
N ARG A 113 6.44 -1.05 -4.22
CA ARG A 113 5.69 -2.30 -4.06
C ARG A 113 5.46 -2.68 -2.59
N ALA A 114 6.45 -2.47 -1.72
CA ALA A 114 6.34 -2.76 -0.29
C ALA A 114 5.31 -1.85 0.39
N VAL A 115 5.38 -0.53 0.14
CA VAL A 115 4.40 0.43 0.66
C VAL A 115 3.01 0.11 0.13
N THR A 116 2.86 -0.17 -1.16
CA THR A 116 1.59 -0.60 -1.74
C THR A 116 1.04 -1.86 -1.06
N ALA A 117 1.86 -2.88 -0.86
CA ALA A 117 1.43 -4.11 -0.20
C ALA A 117 0.98 -3.86 1.25
N VAL A 118 1.76 -3.10 2.04
CA VAL A 118 1.38 -2.73 3.41
C VAL A 118 0.04 -1.99 3.43
N THR A 119 -0.16 -1.03 2.54
CA THR A 119 -1.41 -0.26 2.45
C THR A 119 -2.60 -1.12 2.03
N VAL A 120 -2.43 -2.00 1.04
CA VAL A 120 -3.50 -2.92 0.61
C VAL A 120 -3.91 -3.85 1.76
N TRP A 121 -2.96 -4.43 2.49
CA TRP A 121 -3.28 -5.27 3.66
C TRP A 121 -3.91 -4.48 4.81
N ALA A 122 -3.54 -3.20 4.99
CA ALA A 122 -4.24 -2.31 5.91
C ALA A 122 -5.69 -2.08 5.48
N PHE A 123 -5.97 -1.93 4.18
CA PHE A 123 -7.34 -1.82 3.69
C PHE A 123 -8.15 -3.10 3.89
N VAL A 124 -7.56 -4.28 3.67
CA VAL A 124 -8.18 -5.56 4.01
C VAL A 124 -8.58 -5.57 5.48
N TYR A 125 -7.66 -5.21 6.37
CA TYR A 125 -7.91 -5.17 7.81
C TYR A 125 -9.03 -4.19 8.18
N ILE A 126 -8.96 -2.94 7.70
CA ILE A 126 -9.98 -1.92 7.95
C ILE A 126 -11.33 -2.41 7.48
N THR A 127 -11.43 -2.98 6.27
CA THR A 127 -12.69 -3.49 5.73
C THR A 127 -13.23 -4.66 6.55
N SER A 128 -12.39 -5.61 6.97
CA SER A 128 -12.83 -6.70 7.86
C SER A 128 -13.31 -6.17 9.22
N ALA A 129 -12.65 -5.14 9.77
CA ALA A 129 -13.08 -4.52 11.00
C ALA A 129 -14.39 -3.72 10.82
N THR A 130 -14.56 -2.99 9.72
CA THR A 130 -15.83 -2.34 9.36
C THR A 130 -16.97 -3.35 9.31
N VAL A 131 -16.76 -4.53 8.71
CA VAL A 131 -17.75 -5.61 8.70
C VAL A 131 -18.10 -6.04 10.13
N ARG A 132 -17.10 -6.36 10.96
CA ARG A 132 -17.34 -6.81 12.34
C ARG A 132 -18.02 -5.74 13.20
N VAL A 133 -17.65 -4.47 13.05
CA VAL A 133 -18.29 -3.35 13.75
C VAL A 133 -19.74 -3.19 13.30
N ALA A 134 -20.01 -3.27 11.99
CA ALA A 134 -21.36 -3.19 11.45
C ALA A 134 -22.27 -4.34 11.94
N LEU A 135 -21.68 -5.52 12.18
CA LEU A 135 -22.38 -6.70 12.72
C LEU A 135 -22.41 -6.74 14.27
N GLY A 136 -21.92 -5.70 14.96
CA GLY A 136 -21.90 -5.64 16.42
C GLY A 136 -20.93 -6.62 17.10
N GLN A 137 -19.94 -7.12 16.37
CA GLN A 137 -18.95 -8.11 16.83
C GLN A 137 -17.66 -7.46 17.36
N GLN A 138 -17.46 -6.17 17.13
CA GLN A 138 -16.27 -5.41 17.48
C GLN A 138 -16.63 -3.92 17.66
N ASP A 139 -15.95 -3.22 18.57
CA ASP A 139 -16.25 -1.80 18.86
C ASP A 139 -15.59 -0.81 17.86
N GLY A 140 -14.44 -1.18 17.30
CA GLY A 140 -13.65 -0.33 16.40
C GLY A 140 -12.40 -1.03 15.86
N LEU A 141 -11.48 -0.32 15.22
CA LEU A 141 -10.21 -0.86 14.69
C LEU A 141 -9.25 -1.33 15.80
N GLY A 142 -9.43 -0.85 17.03
CA GLY A 142 -8.49 -1.06 18.14
C GLY A 142 -7.39 0.00 18.18
N ALA A 143 -7.05 0.45 19.40
CA ALA A 143 -6.18 1.61 19.63
C ALA A 143 -4.75 1.47 19.06
N TRP A 144 -4.28 0.25 18.84
CA TRP A 144 -2.94 -0.01 18.29
C TRP A 144 -2.88 -0.04 16.76
N PHE A 145 -4.01 -0.06 16.06
CA PHE A 145 -4.01 -0.14 14.60
C PHE A 145 -3.26 1.05 13.98
N THR A 146 -3.67 2.27 14.32
CA THR A 146 -3.09 3.51 13.78
C THR A 146 -1.58 3.60 14.01
N PRO A 147 -1.04 3.48 15.24
CA PRO A 147 0.40 3.57 15.45
C PRO A 147 1.18 2.44 14.77
N LEU A 148 0.67 1.22 14.73
CA LEU A 148 1.34 0.11 14.03
C LEU A 148 1.33 0.28 12.52
N PHE A 149 0.23 0.78 11.94
CA PHE A 149 0.15 1.08 10.52
C PHE A 149 1.15 2.18 10.12
N LEU A 150 1.19 3.28 10.89
CA LEU A 150 2.17 4.35 10.68
C LEU A 150 3.60 3.83 10.80
N LEU A 151 3.89 3.04 11.83
CA LEU A 151 5.21 2.41 11.99
C LEU A 151 5.57 1.50 10.80
N ALA A 152 4.61 0.73 10.28
CA ALA A 152 4.84 -0.15 9.13
C ALA A 152 5.15 0.65 7.86
N VAL A 153 4.39 1.71 7.58
CA VAL A 153 4.60 2.57 6.40
C VAL A 153 5.91 3.35 6.52
N PHE A 154 6.09 4.11 7.61
CA PHE A 154 7.28 4.94 7.81
C PHE A 154 8.54 4.10 8.05
N GLY A 155 8.43 2.96 8.73
CA GLY A 155 9.53 2.01 8.88
C GLY A 155 9.97 1.43 7.54
N THR A 156 9.02 1.07 6.67
CA THR A 156 9.32 0.63 5.30
C THR A 156 10.05 1.74 4.54
N LEU A 157 9.51 2.95 4.53
CA LEU A 157 10.13 4.10 3.86
C LEU A 157 11.54 4.37 4.40
N ALA A 158 11.73 4.36 5.72
CA ALA A 158 13.02 4.60 6.37
C ALA A 158 14.07 3.53 5.98
N VAL A 159 13.70 2.25 5.97
CA VAL A 159 14.59 1.16 5.54
C VAL A 159 15.04 1.35 4.09
N PHE A 160 14.12 1.68 3.19
CA PHE A 160 14.45 1.87 1.78
C PHE A 160 15.22 3.18 1.52
N ALA A 161 14.92 4.26 2.24
CA ALA A 161 15.67 5.50 2.19
C ALA A 161 17.11 5.31 2.70
N TYR A 162 17.28 4.58 3.80
CA TYR A 162 18.60 4.24 4.34
C TYR A 162 19.44 3.45 3.32
N ARG A 163 18.85 2.42 2.69
CA ARG A 163 19.52 1.66 1.61
C ARG A 163 19.90 2.54 0.41
N ALA A 164 19.04 3.48 0.05
CA ALA A 164 19.31 4.42 -1.05
C ALA A 164 20.47 5.37 -0.75
N VAL A 165 20.74 5.68 0.52
CA VAL A 165 21.85 6.57 0.93
C VAL A 165 23.15 5.80 1.17
N ARG A 166 23.07 4.62 1.79
CA ARG A 166 24.25 3.83 2.22
C ARG A 166 24.90 3.06 1.08
N ASP A 167 24.10 2.47 0.22
CA ASP A 167 24.64 1.62 -0.82
C ASP A 167 24.97 2.45 -2.06
N THR A 168 26.13 3.07 -2.09
CA THR A 168 26.76 3.61 -3.30
C THR A 168 27.65 2.57 -3.92
#